data_AF-A0A3D0V918-F1
#
_entry.id   AF-A0A3D0V918-F1
#
_cell.length_a   1.000
_cell.length_b   1.000
_cell.length_c   1.000
_cell.angle_alpha   90.00
_cell.angle_beta   90.00
_cell.angle_gamma   90.00
#
_symmetry.space_group_name_H-M   'P 1'
#
loop_
_entity.id
_entity.type
_entity.pdbx_description
1 polymer ?
#
loop_
_entity_poly.entity_id
_entity_poly.type
_entity_poly.pdbx_seq_one_letter_code
_entity_poly.pdbx_strand_id
1 'polypeptide(L)'
;MSIDVIAPTDNSAATALSEAEIFDAHQGGKLSVTSTVPLSNKRDLSIAYTPGVAEVSRAIHNNPELAKTLTWAQRLVVVVSDGTAVLGLGNIGAAASLPVMEGKSALFKTFGELDSIPLVLNTTDVDEIVETLVRLRPSFGAVNLEDISAPRCFELEEKLIEAL
;
A
#
# COMPACT_ATOMS: atom_id res chain seq x y z
N MET A 1 -10.44 9.96 -47.66
CA MET A 1 -9.47 9.73 -46.57
C MET A 1 -9.86 8.42 -45.93
N SER A 2 -9.13 7.37 -46.27
CA SER A 2 -9.36 6.01 -45.78
C SER A 2 -8.97 5.97 -44.30
N ILE A 3 -9.87 5.44 -43.48
CA ILE A 3 -9.61 5.16 -42.07
C ILE A 3 -8.89 3.81 -42.07
N ASP A 4 -7.59 3.81 -41.84
CA ASP A 4 -6.85 2.58 -41.57
C ASP A 4 -7.28 2.08 -40.19
N VAL A 5 -8.15 1.07 -40.19
CA VAL A 5 -8.43 0.26 -39.01
C VAL A 5 -7.15 -0.51 -38.73
N ILE A 6 -6.42 -0.09 -37.70
CA ILE A 6 -5.28 -0.85 -37.16
C ILE A 6 -5.85 -2.17 -36.65
N ALA A 7 -5.62 -3.24 -37.41
CA ALA A 7 -5.90 -4.59 -36.96
C ALA A 7 -5.10 -4.88 -35.68
N PRO A 8 -5.67 -5.58 -34.69
CA PRO A 8 -4.89 -6.04 -33.55
C PRO A 8 -3.85 -7.01 -34.10
N THR A 9 -2.58 -6.61 -34.09
CA THR A 9 -1.49 -7.54 -34.31
C THR A 9 -1.52 -8.53 -33.16
N ASP A 10 -1.95 -9.75 -33.48
CA ASP A 10 -1.88 -10.92 -32.62
C ASP A 10 -0.41 -11.17 -32.27
N ASN A 11 0.05 -10.60 -31.16
CA ASN A 11 1.38 -10.81 -30.62
C ASN A 11 1.33 -11.99 -29.65
N SER A 12 0.91 -13.16 -30.16
CA SER A 12 0.77 -14.42 -29.42
C SER A 12 2.10 -15.19 -29.28
N ALA A 13 3.18 -14.46 -29.05
CA ALA A 13 4.36 -14.99 -28.38
C ALA A 13 4.59 -14.12 -27.14
N ALA A 14 3.92 -14.45 -26.04
CA ALA A 14 4.36 -13.99 -24.73
C ALA A 14 5.81 -14.45 -24.58
N THR A 15 6.77 -13.52 -24.67
CA THR A 15 8.18 -13.82 -24.49
C THR A 15 8.32 -14.55 -23.15
N ALA A 16 8.85 -15.77 -23.16
CA ALA A 16 9.00 -16.55 -21.95
C ALA A 16 9.86 -15.74 -20.95
N LEU A 17 9.31 -15.49 -19.75
CA LEU A 17 10.01 -14.77 -18.70
C LEU A 17 11.17 -15.64 -18.19
N SER A 18 12.38 -15.09 -18.15
CA SER A 18 13.51 -15.78 -17.50
C SER A 18 13.50 -15.55 -15.99
N GLU A 19 14.05 -16.50 -15.23
CA GLU A 19 14.21 -16.37 -13.79
C GLU A 19 15.07 -15.15 -13.43
N ALA A 20 16.15 -14.90 -14.18
CA ALA A 20 17.01 -13.75 -13.98
C ALA A 20 16.24 -12.43 -14.09
N GLU A 21 15.44 -12.24 -15.15
CA GLU A 21 14.62 -11.03 -15.31
C GLU A 21 13.62 -10.84 -14.16
N ILE A 22 13.00 -11.93 -13.68
CA ILE A 22 12.07 -11.88 -12.56
C ILE A 22 12.79 -11.43 -11.29
N PHE A 23 13.94 -12.03 -10.95
CA PHE A 23 14.67 -11.71 -9.72
C PHE A 23 15.33 -10.33 -9.78
N ASP A 24 15.86 -9.92 -10.93
CA ASP A 24 16.44 -8.60 -11.14
C ASP A 24 15.40 -7.49 -10.93
N ALA A 25 14.18 -7.69 -11.42
CA ALA A 25 13.07 -6.76 -11.21
C ALA A 25 12.63 -6.60 -9.74
N HIS A 26 13.06 -7.50 -8.85
CA HIS A 26 12.75 -7.45 -7.42
C HIS A 26 13.93 -6.98 -6.55
N GLN A 27 15.11 -6.72 -7.13
CA GLN A 27 16.25 -6.21 -6.38
C GLN A 27 15.92 -4.84 -5.75
N GLY A 28 15.93 -4.78 -4.43
CA GLY A 28 15.59 -3.57 -3.67
C GLY A 28 14.08 -3.31 -3.49
N GLY A 29 13.22 -4.22 -3.94
CA GLY A 29 11.76 -4.10 -3.88
C GLY A 29 11.17 -3.21 -4.98
N LYS A 30 9.84 -3.17 -5.06
CA LYS A 30 9.11 -2.46 -6.14
C LYS A 30 8.64 -1.06 -5.79
N LEU A 31 8.85 -0.62 -4.54
CA LEU A 31 8.27 0.61 -4.01
C LEU A 31 9.36 1.58 -3.55
N SER A 32 9.06 2.87 -3.66
CA SER A 32 9.87 3.94 -3.08
C SER A 32 8.97 5.06 -2.55
N VAL A 33 9.49 5.85 -1.61
CA VAL A 33 8.81 7.05 -1.10
C VAL A 33 9.49 8.28 -1.70
N THR A 34 8.68 9.19 -2.23
CA THR A 34 9.16 10.45 -2.81
C THR A 34 8.46 11.62 -2.13
N SER A 35 9.23 12.66 -1.76
CA SER A 35 8.68 13.87 -1.16
C SER A 35 7.82 14.64 -2.16
N THR A 36 6.65 15.09 -1.72
CA THR A 36 5.76 15.98 -2.49
C THR A 36 6.10 17.46 -2.31
N VAL A 37 7.01 17.77 -1.38
CA VAL A 37 7.50 19.13 -1.10
C VAL A 37 9.02 19.22 -1.32
N PRO A 38 9.55 20.39 -1.73
CA PRO A 38 10.98 20.56 -1.88
C PRO A 38 11.69 20.48 -0.53
N LEU A 39 12.92 20.00 -0.52
CA LEU A 39 13.80 19.90 0.66
C LEU A 39 15.23 20.37 0.31
N SER A 40 15.35 21.34 -0.61
CA SER A 40 16.61 21.69 -1.28
C SER A 40 17.47 22.70 -0.53
N ASN A 41 16.87 23.47 0.38
CA ASN A 41 17.53 24.56 1.08
C ASN A 41 17.00 24.73 2.51
N LYS A 42 17.63 25.62 3.29
CA LYS A 42 17.26 25.88 4.70
C LYS A 42 15.81 26.33 4.87
N ARG A 43 15.29 27.14 3.95
CA ARG A 43 13.91 27.63 4.02
C ARG A 43 12.93 26.48 3.81
N ASP A 44 13.16 25.65 2.80
CA ASP A 44 12.35 24.45 2.53
C ASP A 44 12.28 23.54 3.75
N LEU A 45 13.45 23.23 4.34
CA LEU A 45 13.54 22.41 5.56
C LEU A 45 12.82 23.05 6.76
N SER A 46 12.91 24.38 6.89
CA SER A 46 12.23 25.10 7.98
C SER A 46 10.71 25.08 7.85
N ILE A 47 10.17 24.93 6.64
CA ILE A 47 8.73 24.83 6.36
C ILE A 47 8.26 23.39 6.54
N ALA A 48 8.92 22.44 5.87
CA ALA A 48 8.53 21.03 5.87
C ALA A 48 8.82 20.33 7.20
N TYR A 49 9.77 20.86 7.98
CA TYR A 49 10.19 20.31 9.25
C TYR A 49 10.32 21.42 10.30
N THR A 50 11.27 21.32 11.22
CA THR A 50 11.42 22.29 12.32
C THR A 50 11.95 23.62 11.79
N PRO A 51 11.38 24.77 12.22
CA PRO A 51 10.31 24.91 13.21
C PRO A 51 8.86 24.86 12.66
N GLY A 52 8.66 24.96 11.35
CA GLY A 52 7.34 25.13 10.71
C GLY A 52 6.34 24.01 10.97
N VAL A 53 6.77 22.75 10.97
CA VAL A 53 5.92 21.58 11.21
C VAL A 53 5.19 21.62 12.57
N ALA A 54 5.74 22.37 13.54
CA ALA A 54 5.13 22.53 14.85
C ALA A 54 3.78 23.27 14.77
N GLU A 55 3.61 24.21 13.82
CA GLU A 55 2.34 24.90 13.61
C GLU A 55 1.26 23.95 13.09
N VAL A 56 1.62 23.09 12.12
CA VAL A 56 0.71 22.06 11.58
C VAL A 56 0.32 21.06 12.68
N SER A 57 1.29 20.63 13.48
CA SER A 57 1.05 19.71 14.60
C SER A 57 0.10 20.30 15.64
N ARG A 58 0.28 21.57 16.01
CA ARG A 58 -0.65 22.30 16.90
C ARG A 58 -2.03 22.45 16.29
N ALA A 59 -2.12 22.74 15.00
CA ALA A 59 -3.40 22.85 14.30
C ALA A 59 -4.18 21.53 14.35
N ILE A 60 -3.52 20.40 14.07
CA ILE A 60 -4.13 19.05 14.15
C ILE A 60 -4.51 18.72 15.60
N HIS A 61 -3.67 19.07 16.58
CA HIS A 61 -4.02 18.87 18.00
C HIS A 61 -5.31 19.60 18.39
N ASN A 62 -5.49 20.83 17.92
CA ASN A 62 -6.69 21.62 18.20
C ASN A 62 -7.90 21.21 17.36
N ASN A 63 -7.68 20.68 16.15
CA ASN A 63 -8.72 20.18 15.25
C ASN A 63 -8.24 18.90 14.52
N PRO A 64 -8.53 17.71 15.07
CA PRO A 64 -8.05 16.43 14.52
C PRO A 64 -8.47 16.16 13.08
N GLU A 65 -9.58 16.73 12.61
CA GLU A 65 -10.06 16.58 11.22
C GLU A 65 -9.05 17.13 10.19
N LEU A 66 -8.19 18.07 10.59
CA LEU A 66 -7.14 18.59 9.72
C LEU A 66 -6.10 17.54 9.33
N ALA A 67 -5.98 16.44 10.08
CA ALA A 67 -5.11 15.32 9.69
C ALA A 67 -5.50 14.76 8.30
N LYS A 68 -6.79 14.85 7.93
CA LYS A 68 -7.30 14.36 6.65
C LYS A 68 -6.77 15.13 5.44
N THR A 69 -6.38 16.39 5.62
CA THR A 69 -5.96 17.28 4.53
C THR A 69 -4.51 17.74 4.65
N LEU A 70 -3.97 17.79 5.87
CA LEU A 70 -2.60 18.23 6.16
C LEU A 70 -1.61 17.07 6.31
N THR A 71 -2.06 15.83 6.12
CA THR A 71 -1.20 14.64 6.08
C THR A 71 -1.58 13.75 4.91
N TRP A 72 -0.69 12.84 4.55
CA TRP A 72 -0.96 11.82 3.53
C TRP A 72 -1.93 10.73 4.00
N ALA A 73 -2.18 10.61 5.32
CA ALA A 73 -2.84 9.44 5.92
C ALA A 73 -4.19 9.12 5.26
N GLN A 74 -5.03 10.13 5.03
CA GLN A 74 -6.37 9.93 4.44
C GLN A 74 -6.34 9.35 3.02
N ARG A 75 -5.26 9.57 2.27
CA ARG A 75 -5.08 9.05 0.90
C ARG A 75 -4.28 7.75 0.86
N LEU A 76 -3.73 7.31 1.99
CA LEU A 76 -2.92 6.11 2.09
C LEU A 76 -3.81 4.88 2.27
N VAL A 77 -3.57 3.88 1.42
CA VAL A 77 -4.10 2.52 1.57
C VAL A 77 -3.05 1.65 2.24
N VAL A 78 -3.44 0.83 3.21
CA VAL A 78 -2.58 -0.26 3.71
C VAL A 78 -3.02 -1.58 3.09
N VAL A 79 -2.10 -2.25 2.40
CA VAL A 79 -2.32 -3.60 1.84
C VAL A 79 -1.90 -4.61 2.89
N VAL A 80 -2.88 -5.25 3.53
CA VAL A 80 -2.66 -6.11 4.71
C VAL A 80 -2.78 -7.57 4.33
N SER A 81 -1.81 -8.36 4.75
CA SER A 81 -1.80 -9.82 4.59
C SER A 81 -1.05 -10.49 5.74
N ASP A 82 -1.35 -11.75 6.01
CA ASP A 82 -0.51 -12.64 6.84
C ASP A 82 0.17 -13.74 6.02
N GLY A 83 -0.04 -13.74 4.69
CA GLY A 83 0.56 -14.68 3.77
C GLY A 83 0.00 -16.10 3.85
N THR A 84 -1.21 -16.28 4.39
CA THR A 84 -1.83 -17.60 4.55
C THR A 84 -2.51 -18.14 3.29
N ALA A 85 -2.76 -17.30 2.28
CA ALA A 85 -3.37 -17.72 1.01
C ALA A 85 -2.78 -16.95 -0.20
N VAL A 86 -1.46 -16.95 -0.34
CA VAL A 86 -0.79 -16.17 -1.40
C VAL A 86 -0.95 -16.85 -2.74
N LEU A 87 -1.72 -16.22 -3.64
CA LEU A 87 -1.95 -16.71 -5.01
C LEU A 87 -2.34 -18.20 -5.01
N GLY A 88 -1.67 -19.03 -5.81
CA GLY A 88 -1.78 -20.49 -5.80
C GLY A 88 -0.76 -21.20 -4.90
N LEU A 89 0.05 -20.45 -4.14
CA LEU A 89 1.14 -20.97 -3.31
C LEU A 89 0.67 -21.40 -1.92
N GLY A 90 -0.52 -20.95 -1.49
CA GLY A 90 -1.09 -21.26 -0.19
C GLY A 90 -0.42 -20.49 0.94
N ASN A 91 -0.27 -21.15 2.10
CA ASN A 91 0.32 -20.54 3.28
C ASN A 91 1.86 -20.58 3.21
N ILE A 92 2.44 -19.46 2.79
CA ILE A 92 3.90 -19.26 2.70
C ILE A 92 4.41 -18.27 3.76
N GLY A 93 3.51 -17.70 4.55
CA GLY A 93 3.80 -16.77 5.63
C GLY A 93 4.03 -15.32 5.18
N ALA A 94 3.97 -14.42 6.17
CA ALA A 94 3.96 -12.97 5.97
C ALA A 94 5.15 -12.43 5.16
N ALA A 95 6.37 -12.86 5.47
CA ALA A 95 7.56 -12.35 4.77
C ALA A 95 7.59 -12.77 3.29
N ALA A 96 7.16 -14.00 2.98
CA ALA A 96 7.13 -14.51 1.61
C ALA A 96 5.99 -13.89 0.77
N SER A 97 4.99 -13.29 1.40
CA SER A 97 3.91 -12.57 0.70
C SER A 97 4.29 -11.14 0.29
N LEU A 98 5.34 -10.55 0.86
CA LEU A 98 5.77 -9.16 0.59
C LEU A 98 5.88 -8.81 -0.89
N PRO A 99 6.50 -9.63 -1.77
CA PRO A 99 6.55 -9.32 -3.19
C PRO A 99 5.15 -9.16 -3.80
N VAL A 100 4.15 -9.96 -3.39
CA VAL A 100 2.79 -9.82 -3.90
C VAL A 100 2.14 -8.53 -3.39
N MET A 101 2.32 -8.21 -2.10
CA MET A 101 1.77 -6.99 -1.49
C MET A 101 2.39 -5.71 -2.04
N GLU A 102 3.69 -5.72 -2.34
CA GLU A 102 4.36 -4.64 -3.07
C GLU A 102 3.79 -4.48 -4.48
N GLY A 103 3.54 -5.61 -5.16
CA GLY A 103 2.90 -5.60 -6.48
C GLY A 103 1.53 -4.92 -6.43
N LYS A 104 0.69 -5.27 -5.45
CA LYS A 104 -0.62 -4.63 -5.24
C LYS A 104 -0.51 -3.13 -4.98
N SER A 105 0.45 -2.71 -4.15
CA SER A 105 0.70 -1.28 -3.92
C SER A 105 1.18 -0.55 -5.18
N ALA A 106 2.03 -1.18 -6.00
CA ALA A 106 2.46 -0.61 -7.29
C ALA A 106 1.28 -0.46 -8.28
N LEU A 107 0.35 -1.43 -8.29
CA LEU A 107 -0.87 -1.34 -9.09
C LEU A 107 -1.79 -0.21 -8.62
N PHE A 108 -1.98 -0.05 -7.30
CA PHE A 108 -2.73 1.08 -6.74
C PHE A 108 -2.16 2.43 -7.17
N LYS A 109 -0.82 2.56 -7.13
CA LYS A 109 -0.17 3.80 -7.55
C LYS A 109 -0.34 4.06 -9.05
N THR A 110 -0.11 3.03 -9.87
CA THR A 110 -0.04 3.15 -11.33
C THR A 110 -1.41 3.38 -11.96
N PHE A 111 -2.44 2.69 -11.46
CA PHE A 111 -3.76 2.68 -12.09
C PHE A 111 -4.84 3.38 -11.26
N GLY A 112 -4.63 3.56 -9.96
CA GLY A 112 -5.57 4.23 -9.06
C GLY A 112 -5.12 5.61 -8.56
N GLU A 113 -3.88 6.01 -8.85
CA GLU A 113 -3.26 7.22 -8.28
C GLU A 113 -3.34 7.29 -6.74
N LEU A 114 -3.37 6.11 -6.10
CA LEU A 114 -3.42 5.94 -4.65
C LEU A 114 -2.02 5.65 -4.12
N ASP A 115 -1.65 6.29 -3.02
CA ASP A 115 -0.46 5.91 -2.27
C ASP A 115 -0.80 4.67 -1.43
N SER A 116 0.11 3.71 -1.37
CA SER A 116 -0.11 2.44 -0.69
C SER A 116 1.17 1.92 -0.07
N ILE A 117 1.05 1.27 1.09
CA ILE A 117 2.14 0.52 1.71
C ILE A 117 1.71 -0.93 2.00
N PRO A 118 2.60 -1.91 1.79
CA PRO A 118 2.38 -3.27 2.26
C PRO A 118 2.58 -3.37 3.78
N LEU A 119 1.65 -4.02 4.46
CA LEU A 119 1.69 -4.31 5.89
C LEU A 119 1.44 -5.80 6.11
N VAL A 120 2.52 -6.59 6.13
CA VAL A 120 2.42 -8.03 6.39
C VAL A 120 2.54 -8.31 7.88
N LEU A 121 1.63 -9.10 8.44
CA LEU A 121 1.54 -9.38 9.87
C LEU A 121 1.92 -10.84 10.15
N ASN A 122 2.91 -11.05 11.01
CA ASN A 122 3.35 -12.39 11.41
C ASN A 122 2.47 -12.97 12.54
N THR A 123 1.17 -12.96 12.33
CA THR A 123 0.16 -13.58 13.18
C THR A 123 -1.02 -14.01 12.31
N THR A 124 -1.71 -15.07 12.70
CA THR A 124 -2.97 -15.49 12.08
C THR A 124 -4.16 -15.32 13.01
N ASP A 125 -3.94 -14.76 14.21
CA ASP A 125 -5.02 -14.46 15.14
C ASP A 125 -5.81 -13.24 14.63
N VAL A 126 -7.13 -13.40 14.52
CA VAL A 126 -8.00 -12.35 13.98
C VAL A 126 -8.02 -11.12 14.88
N ASP A 127 -8.11 -11.33 16.19
CA ASP A 127 -8.25 -10.24 17.15
C ASP A 127 -6.95 -9.44 17.25
N GLU A 128 -5.79 -10.11 17.16
CA GLU A 128 -4.49 -9.43 17.09
C GLU A 128 -4.35 -8.57 15.83
N ILE A 129 -4.81 -9.06 14.67
CA ILE A 129 -4.80 -8.29 13.42
C ILE A 129 -5.72 -7.07 13.53
N VAL A 130 -6.95 -7.27 14.00
CA VAL A 130 -7.93 -6.19 14.19
C VAL A 130 -7.38 -5.12 15.12
N GLU A 131 -6.89 -5.52 16.30
CA GLU A 131 -6.33 -4.61 17.29
C GLU A 131 -5.12 -3.83 16.74
N THR A 132 -4.26 -4.50 15.97
CA THR A 132 -3.12 -3.85 15.32
C THR A 132 -3.58 -2.77 14.35
N LEU A 133 -4.57 -3.07 13.49
CA LEU A 133 -5.06 -2.12 12.50
C LEU A 133 -5.83 -0.96 13.15
N VAL A 134 -6.62 -1.21 14.20
CA VAL A 134 -7.28 -0.16 15.00
C VAL A 134 -6.26 0.80 15.59
N ARG A 135 -5.17 0.29 16.17
CA ARG A 135 -4.09 1.14 16.72
C ARG A 135 -3.36 1.94 15.65
N LEU A 136 -3.23 1.39 14.44
CA LEU A 136 -2.56 2.05 13.31
C LEU A 136 -3.48 2.96 12.50
N ARG A 137 -4.80 2.96 12.77
CA ARG A 137 -5.82 3.72 12.03
C ARG A 137 -5.50 5.21 11.80
N PRO A 138 -4.83 5.96 12.70
CA PRO A 138 -4.44 7.34 12.42
C PRO A 138 -3.49 7.51 11.23
N SER A 139 -2.83 6.45 10.78
CA SER A 139 -1.79 6.48 9.74
C SER A 139 -2.30 6.23 8.33
N PHE A 140 -3.53 5.74 8.15
CA PHE A 140 -4.08 5.39 6.84
C PHE A 140 -5.57 5.68 6.72
N GLY A 141 -6.05 5.78 5.48
CA GLY A 141 -7.43 6.12 5.15
C GLY A 141 -8.27 4.88 4.77
N ALA A 142 -7.62 3.81 4.33
CA ALA A 142 -8.29 2.58 3.93
C ALA A 142 -7.41 1.35 4.17
N VAL A 143 -8.06 0.20 4.36
CA VAL A 143 -7.44 -1.13 4.46
C VAL A 143 -7.85 -1.94 3.23
N ASN A 144 -6.88 -2.59 2.59
CA ASN A 144 -7.10 -3.61 1.57
C ASN A 144 -6.58 -4.95 2.11
N LEU A 145 -7.48 -5.84 2.54
CA LEU A 145 -7.14 -7.20 2.93
C LEU A 145 -6.78 -8.03 1.69
N GLU A 146 -5.65 -8.73 1.71
CA GLU A 146 -5.14 -9.49 0.57
C GLU A 146 -4.54 -10.82 1.02
N ASP A 147 -4.81 -11.90 0.28
CA ASP A 147 -4.16 -13.21 0.46
C ASP A 147 -4.25 -13.80 1.88
N ILE A 148 -5.42 -13.65 2.51
CA ILE A 148 -5.75 -14.21 3.83
C ILE A 148 -6.68 -15.40 3.64
N SER A 149 -6.37 -16.53 4.29
CA SER A 149 -7.10 -17.78 4.09
C SER A 149 -8.54 -17.75 4.58
N ALA A 150 -9.43 -18.42 3.83
CA ALA A 150 -10.77 -18.73 4.26
C ALA A 150 -10.78 -19.87 5.30
N PRO A 151 -11.77 -19.92 6.22
CA PRO A 151 -12.89 -18.97 6.36
C PRO A 151 -12.53 -17.71 7.14
N ARG A 152 -11.31 -17.62 7.69
CA ARG A 152 -10.90 -16.56 8.62
C ARG A 152 -10.95 -15.15 8.02
N CYS A 153 -10.71 -15.02 6.72
CA CYS A 153 -10.82 -13.73 6.02
C CYS A 153 -12.20 -13.08 6.17
N PHE A 154 -13.29 -13.85 6.25
CA PHE A 154 -14.64 -13.31 6.41
C PHE A 154 -14.85 -12.71 7.80
N GLU A 155 -14.45 -13.43 8.85
CA GLU A 155 -14.52 -12.93 10.24
C GLU A 155 -13.65 -11.69 10.43
N LEU A 156 -12.44 -11.71 9.85
CA LEU A 156 -11.52 -10.58 9.90
C LEU A 156 -12.09 -9.34 9.19
N GLU A 157 -12.65 -9.50 8.00
CA GLU A 157 -13.29 -8.41 7.25
C GLU A 157 -14.45 -7.81 8.05
N GLU A 158 -15.36 -8.65 8.56
CA GLU A 158 -16.51 -8.22 9.36
C GLU A 158 -16.07 -7.40 10.59
N LYS A 159 -15.13 -7.95 11.39
CA LYS A 159 -14.62 -7.25 12.58
C LYS A 159 -13.92 -5.93 12.25
N LEU A 160 -13.21 -5.84 11.13
CA LEU A 160 -12.54 -4.60 10.72
C LEU A 160 -13.53 -3.54 10.26
N ILE A 161 -14.59 -3.92 9.54
CA ILE A 161 -15.66 -2.99 9.13
C ILE A 161 -16.36 -2.41 10.36
N GLU A 162 -16.59 -3.21 11.40
CA GLU A 162 -17.21 -2.74 12.64
C GLU A 162 -16.28 -1.83 13.46
N ALA A 163 -14.97 -2.02 13.38
CA ALA A 163 -13.99 -1.36 14.24
C ALA A 163 -13.37 -0.06 13.69
N LEU A 164 -13.41 0.20 12.38
CA LEU A 164 -12.67 1.30 11.70
C LEU A 164 -13.53 2.39 11.05
#